data_AF-A0A955FRM7-F1
#
_entry.id   AF-A0A955FRM7-F1
#
_cell.length_a   1.000
_cell.length_b   1.000
_cell.length_c   1.000
_cell.angle_alpha   90.00
_cell.angle_beta   90.00
_cell.angle_gamma   90.00
#
_symmetry.space_group_name_H-M   'P 1'
#
loop_
_entity.id
_entity.type
_entity.pdbx_description
1 polymer ?
#
loop_
_entity_poly.entity_id
_entity_poly.type
_entity_poly.pdbx_seq_one_letter_code
_entity_poly.pdbx_strand_id
1 'polypeptide(L)'
;PNWRQVYRGLSRYYDINMLHDLAEAESGWDMTPRFDRKALNFLPIDLNCLLYKYETDFARAETIFGNKKAADEWLDKAAKRKQLIDELMWSESRDFYYDYNFVKEKRGGVSSLAGFFPLWAGMVDEARAAKLVKALRRFENKGGLATTDNQPLSQLIPGSIPTQWAYPNGWAPLHFMVIKGLQRYGSHDDAQRIAMKWLKTNLEWFNVHGVFIEKYNVVQPNKPPLKGVYPSQIGFGWTNAIFERLCREFIDN
;
A
#
# COMPACT_ATOMS: atom_id res chain seq x y z
N PRO A 1 18.07 -22.76 11.60
CA PRO A 1 18.78 -21.67 10.87
C PRO A 1 17.88 -20.83 9.94
N ASN A 2 16.68 -21.28 9.57
CA ASN A 2 15.71 -20.43 8.87
C ASN A 2 14.90 -19.65 9.91
N TRP A 3 15.48 -18.56 10.43
CA TRP A 3 14.81 -17.68 11.39
C TRP A 3 13.67 -16.94 10.68
N ARG A 4 12.51 -17.59 10.54
CA ARG A 4 11.24 -16.89 10.31
C ARG A 4 10.93 -16.08 11.55
N GLN A 5 11.49 -14.88 11.63
CA GLN A 5 11.27 -14.03 12.79
C GLN A 5 9.88 -13.43 12.70
N VAL A 6 8.95 -14.08 13.40
CA VAL A 6 7.62 -13.53 13.66
C VAL A 6 7.63 -12.80 14.99
N TYR A 7 7.06 -11.59 15.03
CA TYR A 7 6.81 -10.90 16.29
C TYR A 7 5.35 -11.06 16.66
N ARG A 8 5.08 -11.80 17.74
CA ARG A 8 3.72 -12.12 18.22
C ARG A 8 2.81 -12.78 17.16
N GLY A 9 3.36 -13.31 16.06
CA GLY A 9 2.62 -13.93 14.95
C GLY A 9 2.51 -13.05 13.69
N LEU A 10 2.96 -11.79 13.74
CA LEU A 10 3.08 -10.93 12.58
C LEU A 10 4.46 -11.08 11.92
N SER A 11 4.49 -10.94 10.60
CA SER A 11 5.68 -11.13 9.78
C SER A 11 6.35 -9.80 9.43
N ARG A 12 7.65 -9.86 9.12
CA ARG A 12 8.44 -8.78 8.53
C ARG A 12 9.01 -9.21 7.18
N TYR A 13 9.53 -8.27 6.41
CA TYR A 13 10.29 -8.56 5.20
C TYR A 13 11.66 -9.21 5.55
N TYR A 14 12.07 -10.15 4.71
CA TYR A 14 13.39 -10.74 4.48
C TYR A 14 13.98 -11.59 5.61
N ASP A 15 14.22 -12.89 5.35
CA ASP A 15 14.72 -13.85 6.36
C ASP A 15 16.14 -14.41 6.08
N ILE A 16 16.81 -14.00 5.00
CA ILE A 16 18.15 -14.49 4.60
C ILE A 16 19.03 -13.28 4.22
N ASN A 17 20.25 -13.14 4.75
CA ASN A 17 21.19 -12.01 4.51
C ASN A 17 20.66 -10.63 4.99
N MET A 18 20.74 -10.39 6.30
CA MET A 18 20.06 -9.28 7.01
C MET A 18 20.56 -7.85 6.71
N LEU A 19 20.23 -7.32 5.52
CA LEU A 19 20.42 -5.90 5.19
C LEU A 19 19.06 -5.20 5.10
N HIS A 20 18.93 -4.04 5.77
CA HIS A 20 17.71 -3.25 5.73
C HIS A 20 17.31 -2.86 4.30
N ASP A 21 18.29 -2.56 3.44
CA ASP A 21 18.07 -2.17 2.06
C ASP A 21 17.46 -3.30 1.21
N LEU A 22 17.88 -4.56 1.45
CA LEU A 22 17.30 -5.72 0.76
C LEU A 22 15.90 -6.04 1.26
N ALA A 23 15.64 -5.85 2.55
CA ALA A 23 14.28 -5.98 3.10
C ALA A 23 13.35 -4.88 2.56
N GLU A 24 13.88 -3.68 2.32
CA GLU A 24 13.14 -2.59 1.67
C GLU A 24 12.88 -2.91 0.18
N ALA A 25 13.82 -3.52 -0.53
CA ALA A 25 13.60 -4.03 -1.89
C ALA A 25 12.56 -5.15 -1.94
N GLU A 26 12.58 -6.10 -1.00
CA GLU A 26 11.56 -7.17 -0.93
C GLU A 26 10.15 -6.62 -0.67
N SER A 27 10.04 -5.47 0.02
CA SER A 27 8.75 -4.79 0.19
C SER A 27 8.15 -4.28 -1.12
N GLY A 28 8.97 -4.13 -2.16
CA GLY A 28 8.63 -3.47 -3.42
C GLY A 28 8.61 -1.95 -3.34
N TRP A 29 8.90 -1.36 -2.17
CA TRP A 29 8.90 0.09 -1.94
C TRP A 29 10.33 0.66 -1.83
N ASP A 30 11.26 0.23 -2.68
CA ASP A 30 12.65 0.69 -2.68
C ASP A 30 12.81 2.04 -3.43
N MET A 31 13.20 3.15 -2.81
CA MET A 31 13.25 3.40 -1.37
C MET A 31 12.05 4.26 -0.93
N THR A 32 11.68 4.11 0.33
CA THR A 32 10.54 4.73 1.00
C THR A 32 10.92 5.25 2.39
N PRO A 33 10.31 6.35 2.85
CA PRO A 33 10.54 6.83 4.20
C PRO A 33 9.87 5.97 5.29
N ARG A 34 8.96 5.05 4.94
CA ARG A 34 8.18 4.23 5.89
C ARG A 34 9.02 3.60 6.99
N PHE A 35 10.22 3.16 6.63
CA PHE A 35 11.07 2.37 7.51
C PHE A 35 12.28 3.12 8.05
N ASP A 36 12.52 4.38 7.67
CA ASP A 36 13.72 5.15 8.06
C ASP A 36 15.01 4.32 7.89
N ARG A 37 15.16 3.65 6.73
CA ARG A 37 16.28 2.75 6.40
C ARG A 37 16.49 1.58 7.37
N LYS A 38 15.44 1.23 8.12
CA LYS A 38 15.47 0.20 9.16
C LYS A 38 14.38 -0.84 8.95
N ALA A 39 14.11 -1.24 7.68
CA ALA A 39 13.00 -2.12 7.30
C ALA A 39 12.89 -3.40 8.15
N LEU A 40 14.00 -4.09 8.42
CA LEU A 40 14.03 -5.27 9.32
C LEU A 40 13.50 -5.03 10.75
N ASN A 41 13.40 -3.78 11.22
CA ASN A 41 12.87 -3.44 12.55
C ASN A 41 11.34 -3.25 12.56
N PHE A 42 10.70 -3.33 11.39
CA PHE A 42 9.28 -3.05 11.25
C PHE A 42 8.49 -4.31 10.87
N LEU A 43 7.28 -4.37 11.41
CA LEU A 43 6.19 -5.20 10.93
C LEU A 43 5.39 -4.33 9.96
N PRO A 44 5.42 -4.63 8.65
CA PRO A 44 4.74 -3.83 7.64
C PRO A 44 3.24 -4.09 7.64
N ILE A 45 2.43 -3.04 7.61
CA ILE A 45 0.97 -3.19 7.57
C ILE A 45 0.51 -3.90 6.29
N ASP A 46 1.07 -3.53 5.14
CA ASP A 46 0.76 -4.12 3.84
C ASP A 46 1.05 -5.61 3.79
N LEU A 47 2.26 -6.04 4.19
CA LEU A 47 2.62 -7.46 4.24
C LEU A 47 1.64 -8.27 5.09
N ASN A 48 1.32 -7.78 6.29
CA ASN A 48 0.45 -8.51 7.19
C ASN A 48 -1.01 -8.53 6.70
N CYS A 49 -1.47 -7.52 5.96
CA CYS A 49 -2.74 -7.57 5.24
C CYS A 49 -2.74 -8.57 4.07
N LEU A 50 -1.62 -8.67 3.32
CA LEU A 50 -1.49 -9.67 2.25
C LEU A 50 -1.50 -11.09 2.83
N LEU A 51 -0.84 -11.32 3.97
CA LEU A 51 -0.86 -12.61 4.65
C LEU A 51 -2.25 -12.95 5.22
N TYR A 52 -2.95 -11.97 5.78
CA TYR A 52 -4.36 -12.13 6.17
C TYR A 52 -5.20 -12.56 4.95
N LYS A 53 -4.98 -11.91 3.81
CA LYS A 53 -5.70 -12.24 2.58
C LYS A 53 -5.43 -13.67 2.13
N TYR A 54 -4.17 -14.12 2.18
CA TYR A 54 -3.80 -15.52 1.93
C TYR A 54 -4.53 -16.48 2.87
N GLU A 55 -4.55 -16.20 4.18
CA GLU A 55 -5.24 -17.03 5.17
C GLU A 55 -6.75 -17.14 4.84
N THR A 56 -7.40 -16.04 4.47
CA THR A 56 -8.82 -16.08 4.05
C THR A 56 -9.06 -16.77 2.72
N ASP A 57 -8.13 -16.68 1.77
CA ASP A 57 -8.23 -17.37 0.48
C ASP A 57 -8.03 -18.88 0.63
N PHE A 58 -7.12 -19.30 1.51
CA PHE A 58 -6.95 -20.71 1.85
C PHE A 58 -8.18 -21.26 2.58
N ALA A 59 -8.75 -20.52 3.53
CA ALA A 59 -10.01 -20.92 4.14
C ALA A 59 -11.13 -21.11 3.10
N ARG A 60 -11.24 -20.20 2.12
CA ARG A 60 -12.19 -20.32 1.01
C ARG A 60 -11.90 -21.53 0.14
N ALA A 61 -10.65 -21.77 -0.22
CA ALA A 61 -10.24 -22.92 -1.02
C ALA A 61 -10.57 -24.25 -0.33
N GLU A 62 -10.24 -24.38 0.95
CA GLU A 62 -10.56 -25.57 1.75
C GLU A 62 -12.09 -25.80 1.84
N THR A 63 -12.86 -24.72 1.94
CA THR A 63 -14.34 -24.80 1.89
C THR A 63 -14.82 -25.35 0.55
N ILE A 64 -14.25 -24.88 -0.57
CA ILE A 64 -14.58 -25.38 -1.93
C ILE A 64 -14.21 -26.86 -2.07
N PHE A 65 -13.11 -27.30 -1.46
CA PHE A 65 -12.70 -28.70 -1.45
C PHE A 65 -13.45 -29.59 -0.44
N GLY A 66 -14.34 -29.03 0.37
CA GLY A 66 -15.12 -29.77 1.38
C GLY A 66 -14.38 -30.03 2.70
N ASN A 67 -13.21 -29.43 2.89
CA ASN A 67 -12.34 -29.64 4.04
C ASN A 67 -12.66 -28.65 5.17
N LYS A 68 -13.86 -28.76 5.78
CA LYS A 68 -14.35 -27.77 6.76
C LYS A 68 -13.37 -27.51 7.92
N LYS A 69 -12.76 -28.56 8.47
CA LYS A 69 -11.79 -28.42 9.57
C LYS A 69 -10.59 -27.55 9.18
N ALA A 70 -10.03 -27.77 7.99
CA ALA A 70 -8.90 -26.98 7.50
C ALA A 70 -9.31 -25.53 7.21
N ALA A 71 -10.53 -25.32 6.72
CA ALA A 71 -11.08 -23.98 6.55
C ALA A 71 -11.18 -23.22 7.88
N ASP A 72 -11.71 -23.85 8.92
CA ASP A 72 -11.83 -23.27 10.26
C ASP A 72 -10.44 -22.94 10.85
N GLU A 73 -9.45 -23.83 10.70
CA GLU A 73 -8.06 -23.59 11.12
C GLU A 73 -7.42 -22.37 10.43
N TRP A 74 -7.72 -22.14 9.16
CA TRP A 74 -7.25 -20.95 8.43
C TRP A 74 -7.97 -19.67 8.88
N LEU A 75 -9.27 -19.75 9.17
CA LEU A 75 -10.04 -18.62 9.70
C LEU A 75 -9.53 -18.21 11.09
N ASP A 76 -9.17 -19.16 11.94
CA ASP A 76 -8.58 -18.87 13.26
C ASP A 76 -7.24 -18.13 13.14
N LYS A 77 -6.39 -18.51 12.18
CA LYS A 77 -5.13 -17.81 11.90
C LYS A 77 -5.40 -16.38 11.41
N ALA A 78 -6.33 -16.21 10.48
CA ALA A 78 -6.73 -14.90 9.96
C ALA A 78 -7.28 -14.00 11.07
N ALA A 79 -8.15 -14.53 11.93
CA ALA A 79 -8.73 -13.80 13.06
C ALA A 79 -7.65 -13.33 14.04
N LYS A 80 -6.71 -14.21 14.39
CA LYS A 80 -5.56 -13.87 15.26
C LYS A 80 -4.67 -12.78 14.64
N ARG A 81 -4.37 -12.88 13.35
CA ARG A 81 -3.58 -11.86 12.64
C ARG A 81 -4.30 -10.51 12.62
N LYS A 82 -5.59 -10.49 12.29
CA LYS A 82 -6.41 -9.27 12.33
C LYS A 82 -6.38 -8.62 13.70
N GLN A 83 -6.56 -9.38 14.77
CA GLN A 83 -6.53 -8.86 16.14
C GLN A 83 -5.19 -8.17 16.45
N LEU A 84 -4.06 -8.79 16.07
CA LEU A 84 -2.73 -8.23 16.30
C LEU A 84 -2.44 -7.00 15.44
N ILE A 85 -2.89 -6.98 14.19
CA ILE A 85 -2.82 -5.79 13.32
C ILE A 85 -3.58 -4.64 13.98
N ASP A 86 -4.81 -4.90 14.43
CA ASP A 86 -5.64 -3.88 15.09
C ASP A 86 -5.00 -3.39 16.39
N GLU A 87 -4.44 -4.27 17.20
CA GLU A 87 -3.75 -3.91 18.43
C GLU A 87 -2.51 -3.04 18.16
N LEU A 88 -1.62 -3.50 17.28
CA LEU A 88 -0.28 -2.92 17.13
C LEU A 88 -0.22 -1.78 16.11
N MET A 89 -1.04 -1.81 15.07
CA MET A 89 -0.87 -0.96 13.88
C MET A 89 -1.95 0.12 13.76
N TRP A 90 -3.13 -0.06 14.36
CA TRP A 90 -4.18 0.96 14.35
C TRP A 90 -3.92 2.08 15.38
N SER A 91 -3.99 3.33 14.94
CA SER A 91 -3.80 4.51 15.81
C SER A 91 -5.12 5.22 16.03
N GLU A 92 -5.77 5.04 17.20
CA GLU A 92 -7.04 5.71 17.51
C GLU A 92 -6.95 7.24 17.44
N SER A 93 -5.83 7.84 17.87
CA SER A 93 -5.65 9.30 17.82
C SER A 93 -5.47 9.86 16.41
N ARG A 94 -5.09 9.02 15.44
CA ARG A 94 -4.81 9.42 14.06
C ARG A 94 -5.80 8.83 13.06
N ASP A 95 -6.72 7.99 13.54
CA ASP A 95 -7.72 7.27 12.74
C ASP A 95 -7.12 6.57 11.51
N PHE A 96 -5.94 5.96 11.67
CA PHE A 96 -5.19 5.38 10.55
C PHE A 96 -4.27 4.22 10.98
N TYR A 97 -3.91 3.36 10.02
CA TYR A 97 -2.96 2.26 10.22
C TYR A 97 -1.53 2.66 9.89
N TYR A 98 -0.58 2.08 10.62
CA TYR A 98 0.85 2.35 10.52
C TYR A 98 1.66 1.06 10.60
N ASP A 99 2.84 1.05 9.96
CA ASP A 99 3.85 0.02 10.22
C ASP A 99 4.23 0.03 11.73
N TYR A 100 4.55 -1.12 12.31
CA TYR A 100 4.90 -1.22 13.73
C TYR A 100 6.39 -1.52 13.91
N ASN A 101 7.13 -0.65 14.60
CA ASN A 101 8.53 -0.91 14.94
C ASN A 101 8.58 -1.79 16.19
N PHE A 102 8.87 -3.08 16.01
CA PHE A 102 8.85 -4.04 17.12
C PHE A 102 10.08 -3.94 18.03
N VAL A 103 11.18 -3.38 17.54
CA VAL A 103 12.40 -3.15 18.36
C VAL A 103 12.18 -2.01 19.35
N LYS A 104 11.48 -0.95 18.91
CA LYS A 104 11.13 0.22 19.74
C LYS A 104 9.74 0.11 20.37
N GLU A 105 9.04 -0.99 20.12
CA GLU A 105 7.66 -1.26 20.55
C GLU A 105 6.71 -0.09 20.35
N LYS A 106 6.76 0.52 19.15
CA LYS A 106 5.92 1.67 18.80
C LYS A 106 5.53 1.71 17.34
N ARG A 107 4.38 2.30 17.06
CA ARG A 107 3.92 2.60 15.69
C ARG A 107 4.89 3.55 14.98
N GLY A 108 5.00 3.38 13.67
CA GLY A 108 5.73 4.27 12.77
C GLY A 108 5.12 5.68 12.72
N GLY A 109 5.96 6.63 12.30
CA GLY A 109 5.59 8.04 12.15
C GLY A 109 5.03 8.39 10.77
N VAL A 110 5.34 7.59 9.74
CA VAL A 110 4.99 7.89 8.34
C VAL A 110 3.61 7.36 8.01
N SER A 111 2.75 8.22 7.48
CA SER A 111 1.46 7.79 6.95
C SER A 111 1.63 7.53 5.46
N SER A 112 1.29 6.32 5.02
CA SER A 112 1.44 5.88 3.63
C SER A 112 0.18 5.19 3.15
N LEU A 113 0.06 5.01 1.83
CA LEU A 113 -1.06 4.27 1.24
C LEU A 113 -1.11 2.80 1.69
N ALA A 114 -0.05 2.25 2.29
CA ALA A 114 -0.09 0.94 2.92
C ALA A 114 -1.16 0.84 4.03
N GLY A 115 -1.50 1.96 4.68
CA GLY A 115 -2.56 2.01 5.69
C GLY A 115 -3.99 1.77 5.16
N PHE A 116 -4.17 1.70 3.83
CA PHE A 116 -5.44 1.33 3.19
C PHE A 116 -5.52 -0.14 2.79
N PHE A 117 -4.42 -0.91 2.89
CA PHE A 117 -4.45 -2.36 2.63
C PHE A 117 -5.47 -3.11 3.49
N PRO A 118 -5.77 -2.71 4.75
CA PRO A 118 -6.87 -3.31 5.51
C PRO A 118 -8.24 -3.21 4.83
N LEU A 119 -8.53 -2.12 4.10
CA LEU A 119 -9.76 -2.03 3.29
C LEU A 119 -9.72 -3.04 2.15
N TRP A 120 -8.63 -3.10 1.39
CA TRP A 120 -8.53 -4.05 0.27
C TRP A 120 -8.69 -5.50 0.74
N ALA A 121 -8.02 -5.84 1.84
CA ALA A 121 -8.05 -7.16 2.45
C ALA A 121 -9.43 -7.54 3.03
N GLY A 122 -10.31 -6.55 3.25
CA GLY A 122 -11.64 -6.77 3.81
C GLY A 122 -11.62 -7.13 5.29
N MET A 123 -10.66 -6.60 6.04
CA MET A 123 -10.40 -6.99 7.42
C MET A 123 -10.82 -5.95 8.46
N VAL A 124 -11.50 -4.87 8.05
CA VAL A 124 -11.99 -3.82 8.97
C VAL A 124 -13.52 -3.81 9.06
N ASP A 125 -14.07 -3.21 10.11
CA ASP A 125 -15.50 -2.94 10.21
C ASP A 125 -15.88 -1.61 9.52
N GLU A 126 -17.18 -1.36 9.36
CA GLU A 126 -17.71 -0.16 8.69
C GLU A 126 -17.28 1.16 9.38
N ALA A 127 -17.20 1.17 10.71
CA ALA A 127 -16.79 2.35 11.47
C ALA A 127 -15.34 2.72 11.16
N ARG A 128 -14.45 1.73 11.13
CA ARG A 128 -13.05 1.91 10.77
C ARG A 128 -12.87 2.18 9.28
N ALA A 129 -13.70 1.58 8.42
CA ALA A 129 -13.71 1.90 6.99
C ALA A 129 -14.02 3.38 6.75
N ALA A 130 -15.06 3.92 7.40
CA ALA A 130 -15.43 5.33 7.30
C ALA A 130 -14.30 6.27 7.76
N LYS A 131 -13.54 5.89 8.80
CA LYS A 131 -12.34 6.62 9.25
C LYS A 131 -11.25 6.63 8.18
N LEU A 132 -10.97 5.48 7.54
CA LEU A 132 -10.00 5.39 6.46
C LEU A 132 -10.42 6.20 5.23
N VAL A 133 -11.70 6.17 4.84
CA VAL A 133 -12.25 7.02 3.76
C VAL A 133 -11.98 8.49 4.05
N LYS A 134 -12.25 8.97 5.27
CA LYS A 134 -11.93 10.35 5.68
C LYS A 134 -10.43 10.66 5.61
N ALA A 135 -9.56 9.66 5.82
CA ALA A 135 -8.11 9.83 5.75
C ALA A 135 -7.59 10.02 4.31
N LEU A 136 -8.37 9.72 3.26
CA LEU A 136 -7.99 9.94 1.86
C LEU A 136 -7.52 11.38 1.59
N ARG A 137 -8.14 12.37 2.25
CA ARG A 137 -7.80 13.80 2.12
C ARG A 137 -6.33 14.13 2.40
N ARG A 138 -5.62 13.25 3.10
CA ARG A 138 -4.19 13.40 3.43
C ARG A 138 -3.27 13.05 2.28
N PHE A 139 -3.74 12.22 1.35
CA PHE A 139 -2.95 11.67 0.25
C PHE A 139 -3.43 12.17 -1.11
N GLU A 140 -4.70 12.57 -1.18
CA GLU A 140 -5.33 12.95 -2.43
C GLU A 140 -4.88 14.32 -2.92
N ASN A 141 -4.50 14.35 -4.19
CA ASN A 141 -3.98 15.49 -4.92
C ASN A 141 -4.69 15.63 -6.26
N LYS A 142 -4.21 16.55 -7.12
CA LYS A 142 -4.79 16.80 -8.44
C LYS A 142 -4.78 15.55 -9.32
N GLY A 143 -3.69 14.79 -9.31
CA GLY A 143 -3.48 13.63 -10.17
C GLY A 143 -3.78 12.27 -9.55
N GLY A 144 -4.37 12.22 -8.36
CA GLY A 144 -4.64 10.98 -7.65
C GLY A 144 -4.05 10.99 -6.24
N LEU A 145 -3.51 9.87 -5.79
CA LEU A 145 -3.02 9.64 -4.43
C LEU A 145 -1.49 9.64 -4.38
N ALA A 146 -0.94 10.48 -3.50
CA ALA A 146 0.48 10.47 -3.18
C ALA A 146 0.79 9.28 -2.27
N THR A 147 1.96 8.69 -2.45
CA THR A 147 2.36 7.46 -1.73
C THR A 147 2.46 7.65 -0.21
N THR A 148 2.90 8.84 0.21
CA THR A 148 2.90 9.31 1.61
C THR A 148 2.17 10.65 1.70
N ASP A 149 1.71 11.01 2.90
CA ASP A 149 0.90 12.23 3.12
C ASP A 149 1.71 13.54 3.07
N ASN A 150 3.03 13.45 3.19
CA ASN A 150 3.94 14.58 3.03
C ASN A 150 5.32 14.13 2.55
N GLN A 151 6.14 15.12 2.16
CA GLN A 151 7.57 14.92 1.95
C GLN A 151 8.27 14.92 3.32
N PRO A 152 8.99 13.85 3.70
CA PRO A 152 9.78 13.83 4.92
C PRO A 152 10.88 14.89 4.89
N LEU A 153 11.07 15.63 5.99
CA LEU A 153 12.14 16.62 6.10
C LEU A 153 13.54 16.03 5.87
N SER A 154 13.75 14.76 6.21
CA SER A 154 15.02 14.06 5.98
C SER A 154 15.39 13.97 4.49
N GLN A 155 14.41 13.99 3.58
CA GLN A 155 14.61 13.99 2.13
C GLN A 155 15.01 15.37 1.57
N LEU A 156 15.02 16.41 2.41
CA LEU A 156 15.49 17.75 2.03
C LEU A 156 16.97 17.95 2.37
N ILE A 157 17.60 16.99 3.04
CA ILE A 157 19.01 17.08 3.45
C ILE A 157 19.90 16.70 2.26
N PRO A 158 20.87 17.54 1.84
CA PRO A 158 21.81 17.20 0.79
C PRO A 158 22.53 15.87 1.07
N GLY A 159 22.56 14.98 0.09
CA GLY A 159 23.16 13.65 0.22
C GLY A 159 22.20 12.57 0.75
N SER A 160 20.93 12.88 1.05
CA SER A 160 19.93 11.87 1.35
C SER A 160 19.65 10.97 0.15
N ILE A 161 19.49 9.67 0.38
CA ILE A 161 19.07 8.73 -0.66
C ILE A 161 17.65 9.08 -1.11
N PRO A 162 17.41 9.28 -2.43
CA PRO A 162 16.09 9.61 -2.94
C PRO A 162 15.07 8.50 -2.64
N THR A 163 13.94 8.87 -2.04
CA THR A 163 12.79 7.95 -1.88
C THR A 163 11.76 8.17 -2.99
N GLN A 164 11.60 7.19 -3.88
CA GLN A 164 10.62 7.27 -4.96
C GLN A 164 9.22 6.80 -4.55
N TRP A 165 9.13 5.89 -3.56
CA TRP A 165 7.89 5.43 -2.96
C TRP A 165 7.47 6.35 -1.81
N ALA A 166 7.26 7.62 -2.17
CA ALA A 166 6.91 8.71 -1.28
C ALA A 166 6.20 9.83 -2.05
N TYR A 167 5.65 10.80 -1.31
CA TYR A 167 5.25 12.09 -1.85
C TYR A 167 6.38 12.72 -2.70
N PRO A 168 6.09 13.32 -3.88
CA PRO A 168 4.78 13.57 -4.48
C PRO A 168 4.35 12.48 -5.48
N ASN A 169 5.04 11.35 -5.51
CA ASN A 169 4.81 10.31 -6.51
C ASN A 169 3.57 9.47 -6.15
N GLY A 170 2.79 9.13 -7.17
CA GLY A 170 1.73 8.14 -7.14
C GLY A 170 2.05 6.96 -8.04
N TRP A 171 1.62 5.78 -7.62
CA TRP A 171 1.91 4.51 -8.28
C TRP A 171 0.62 3.77 -8.58
N ALA A 172 0.53 3.18 -9.77
CA ALA A 172 -0.63 2.43 -10.22
C ALA A 172 -1.09 1.36 -9.21
N PRO A 173 -0.22 0.46 -8.68
CA PRO A 173 -0.65 -0.57 -7.74
C PRO A 173 -1.31 0.00 -6.49
N LEU A 174 -0.81 1.12 -5.95
CA LEU A 174 -1.37 1.72 -4.73
C LEU A 174 -2.74 2.35 -5.00
N HIS A 175 -2.93 2.99 -6.16
CA HIS A 175 -4.24 3.47 -6.58
C HIS A 175 -5.23 2.31 -6.67
N PHE A 176 -4.84 1.22 -7.35
CA PHE A 176 -5.69 0.06 -7.51
C PHE A 176 -6.11 -0.54 -6.16
N MET A 177 -5.16 -0.73 -5.23
CA MET A 177 -5.45 -1.27 -3.90
C MET A 177 -6.43 -0.39 -3.12
N VAL A 178 -6.23 0.94 -3.15
CA VAL A 178 -7.13 1.88 -2.47
C VAL A 178 -8.52 1.87 -3.12
N ILE A 179 -8.62 1.99 -4.44
CA ILE A 179 -9.89 1.99 -5.18
C ILE A 179 -10.69 0.71 -4.89
N LYS A 180 -10.02 -0.45 -4.92
CA LYS A 180 -10.65 -1.74 -4.60
C LYS A 180 -11.08 -1.86 -3.15
N GLY A 181 -10.29 -1.33 -2.22
CA GLY A 181 -10.67 -1.23 -0.82
C GLY A 181 -11.91 -0.36 -0.62
N LEU A 182 -11.98 0.79 -1.27
CA LEU A 182 -13.14 1.69 -1.20
C LEU A 182 -14.41 1.04 -1.76
N GLN A 183 -14.31 0.39 -2.93
CA GLN A 183 -15.42 -0.35 -3.54
C GLN A 183 -15.93 -1.48 -2.62
N ARG A 184 -15.02 -2.19 -1.93
CA ARG A 184 -15.39 -3.28 -1.01
C ARG A 184 -16.30 -2.79 0.13
N TYR A 185 -16.08 -1.57 0.60
CA TYR A 185 -16.82 -0.95 1.71
C TYR A 185 -17.84 0.09 1.23
N GLY A 186 -18.36 -0.06 0.01
CA GLY A 186 -19.47 0.76 -0.51
C GLY A 186 -19.15 2.23 -0.79
N SER A 187 -17.89 2.66 -0.67
CA SER A 187 -17.46 4.05 -0.94
C SER A 187 -17.21 4.26 -2.44
N HIS A 188 -18.25 4.01 -3.25
CA HIS A 188 -18.16 3.99 -4.71
C HIS A 188 -17.84 5.35 -5.32
N ASP A 189 -18.40 6.44 -4.79
CA ASP A 189 -18.14 7.81 -5.27
C ASP A 189 -16.68 8.22 -5.05
N ASP A 190 -16.11 7.90 -3.88
CA ASP A 190 -14.69 8.14 -3.59
C ASP A 190 -13.79 7.30 -4.48
N ALA A 191 -14.15 6.03 -4.72
CA ALA A 191 -13.42 5.14 -5.61
C ALA A 191 -13.40 5.68 -7.06
N GLN A 192 -14.57 6.10 -7.58
CA GLN A 192 -14.69 6.68 -8.92
C GLN A 192 -13.90 7.99 -9.01
N ARG A 193 -14.02 8.88 -8.03
CA ARG A 193 -13.28 10.15 -8.00
C ARG A 193 -11.77 9.93 -8.07
N ILE A 194 -11.23 8.97 -7.33
CA ILE A 194 -9.80 8.63 -7.35
C ILE A 194 -9.40 7.99 -8.68
N ALA A 195 -10.21 7.05 -9.19
CA ALA A 195 -9.97 6.41 -10.48
C ALA A 195 -9.90 7.44 -11.62
N MET A 196 -10.86 8.36 -11.69
CA MET A 196 -10.91 9.38 -12.74
C MET A 196 -9.72 10.35 -12.67
N LYS A 197 -9.26 10.73 -11.47
CA LYS A 197 -8.04 11.56 -11.32
C LYS A 197 -6.79 10.85 -11.84
N TRP A 198 -6.66 9.56 -11.54
CA TRP A 198 -5.53 8.74 -11.99
C TRP A 198 -5.55 8.54 -13.51
N LEU A 199 -6.69 8.12 -14.06
CA LEU A 199 -6.90 7.94 -15.51
C LEU A 199 -6.61 9.22 -16.27
N LYS A 200 -7.14 10.37 -15.80
CA LYS A 200 -6.86 11.68 -16.40
C LYS A 200 -5.36 11.99 -16.42
N THR A 201 -4.67 11.75 -15.32
CA THR A 201 -3.22 11.99 -15.21
C THR A 201 -2.43 11.15 -16.20
N ASN A 202 -2.75 9.85 -16.30
CA ASN A 202 -2.08 8.96 -17.23
C ASN A 202 -2.35 9.36 -18.68
N LEU A 203 -3.61 9.68 -19.01
CA LEU A 203 -4.03 10.06 -20.36
C LEU A 203 -3.41 11.40 -20.80
N GLU A 204 -3.43 12.43 -19.93
CA GLU A 204 -2.80 13.72 -20.22
C GLU A 204 -1.29 13.56 -20.48
N TRP A 205 -0.61 12.77 -19.66
CA TRP A 205 0.80 12.47 -19.86
C TRP A 205 1.04 11.73 -21.19
N PHE A 206 0.23 10.72 -21.49
CA PHE A 206 0.32 9.96 -22.73
C PHE A 206 0.08 10.87 -23.95
N ASN A 207 -0.89 11.77 -23.91
CA ASN A 207 -1.20 12.67 -25.02
C ASN A 207 -0.05 13.65 -25.33
N VAL A 208 0.71 14.07 -24.31
CA VAL A 208 1.85 14.99 -24.48
C VAL A 208 3.13 14.25 -24.88
N HIS A 209 3.37 13.07 -24.28
CA HIS A 209 4.67 12.39 -24.37
C HIS A 209 4.64 11.09 -25.19
N GLY A 210 3.47 10.61 -25.60
CA GLY A 210 3.29 9.38 -26.39
C GLY A 210 3.53 8.08 -25.61
N VAL A 211 3.69 8.14 -24.28
CA VAL A 211 4.08 6.98 -23.46
C VAL A 211 3.43 6.99 -22.09
N PHE A 212 3.19 5.80 -21.53
CA PHE A 212 2.96 5.64 -20.08
C PHE A 212 4.29 5.44 -19.35
N ILE A 213 4.35 5.83 -18.08
CA ILE A 213 5.53 5.66 -17.23
C ILE A 213 5.21 4.85 -15.97
N GLU A 214 6.26 4.39 -15.29
CA GLU A 214 6.20 3.60 -14.06
C GLU A 214 5.39 4.26 -12.92
N LYS A 215 5.54 5.59 -12.75
CA LYS A 215 5.00 6.39 -11.65
C LYS A 215 4.80 7.85 -12.09
N TYR A 216 3.93 8.59 -11.41
CA TYR A 216 3.55 9.95 -11.81
C TYR A 216 3.66 10.93 -10.64
N ASN A 217 3.98 12.19 -10.91
CA ASN A 217 3.86 13.26 -9.91
C ASN A 217 2.37 13.61 -9.75
N VAL A 218 1.70 13.12 -8.72
CA VAL A 218 0.26 13.34 -8.57
C VAL A 218 -0.09 14.71 -7.98
N VAL A 219 0.90 15.43 -7.43
CA VAL A 219 0.73 16.78 -6.91
C VAL A 219 0.78 17.80 -8.04
N GLN A 220 1.75 17.64 -8.95
CA GLN A 220 1.94 18.45 -10.15
C GLN A 220 2.00 17.52 -11.38
N PRO A 221 0.84 17.05 -11.90
CA PRO A 221 0.76 16.04 -12.97
C PRO A 221 1.48 16.38 -14.28
N ASN A 222 1.70 17.67 -14.54
CA ASN A 222 2.41 18.15 -15.72
C ASN A 222 3.94 18.16 -15.55
N LYS A 223 4.47 17.79 -14.38
CA LYS A 223 5.91 17.68 -14.13
C LYS A 223 6.34 16.22 -14.07
N PRO A 224 7.60 15.92 -14.43
CA PRO A 224 8.16 14.61 -14.20
C PRO A 224 8.06 14.17 -12.72
N PRO A 225 7.89 12.87 -12.46
CA PRO A 225 7.98 12.33 -11.10
C PRO A 225 9.37 12.59 -10.50
N LEU A 226 9.46 12.54 -9.17
CA LEU A 226 10.77 12.56 -8.51
C LEU A 226 11.57 11.33 -8.95
N LYS A 227 12.82 11.57 -9.35
CA LYS A 227 13.77 10.52 -9.71
C LYS A 227 14.07 9.68 -8.48
N GLY A 228 14.02 8.36 -8.66
CA GLY A 228 14.53 7.42 -7.67
C GLY A 228 16.02 7.18 -7.85
N VAL A 229 16.48 6.02 -7.37
CA VAL A 229 17.84 5.51 -7.59
C VAL A 229 18.13 5.21 -9.07
N TYR A 230 17.10 5.06 -9.92
CA TYR A 230 17.21 4.82 -11.36
C TYR A 230 16.22 5.70 -12.16
N PRO A 231 16.45 5.90 -13.48
CA PRO A 231 15.50 6.61 -14.35
C PRO A 231 14.12 5.95 -14.41
N SER A 232 13.08 6.74 -14.64
CA SER A 232 11.71 6.22 -14.80
C SER A 232 11.60 5.36 -16.06
N GLN A 233 10.95 4.21 -15.92
CA GLN A 233 10.75 3.24 -16.99
C GLN A 233 9.47 3.55 -17.80
N ILE A 234 9.47 3.16 -19.07
CA ILE A 234 8.41 3.46 -20.06
C ILE A 234 7.55 2.23 -20.35
N GLY A 235 6.26 2.43 -20.63
CA GLY A 235 5.29 1.39 -21.00
C GLY A 235 4.90 0.45 -19.85
N PHE A 236 5.22 0.81 -18.61
CA PHE A 236 5.34 -0.09 -17.48
C PHE A 236 4.12 -1.01 -17.23
N GLY A 237 4.36 -2.30 -16.98
CA GLY A 237 3.33 -3.35 -16.95
C GLY A 237 2.16 -3.08 -16.00
N TRP A 238 2.41 -2.71 -14.74
CA TRP A 238 1.30 -2.38 -13.82
C TRP A 238 0.52 -1.14 -14.26
N THR A 239 1.16 -0.19 -14.93
CA THR A 239 0.52 1.10 -15.27
C THR A 239 -0.48 0.83 -16.37
N ASN A 240 -0.04 0.10 -17.40
CA ASN A 240 -0.90 -0.28 -18.51
C ASN A 240 -2.07 -1.15 -18.02
N ALA A 241 -1.78 -2.19 -17.22
CA ALA A 241 -2.81 -3.11 -16.73
C ALA A 241 -3.87 -2.41 -15.86
N ILE A 242 -3.45 -1.51 -14.98
CA ILE A 242 -4.35 -0.81 -14.07
C ILE A 242 -5.12 0.30 -14.80
N PHE A 243 -4.47 1.03 -15.72
CA PHE A 243 -5.16 2.00 -16.57
C PHE A 243 -6.29 1.32 -17.35
N GLU A 244 -5.96 0.23 -18.05
CA GLU A 244 -6.91 -0.55 -18.84
C GLU A 244 -8.06 -1.07 -17.97
N ARG A 245 -7.74 -1.66 -16.81
CA ARG A 245 -8.74 -2.18 -15.88
C ARG A 245 -9.68 -1.09 -15.37
N LEU A 246 -9.16 0.10 -15.06
CA LEU A 246 -9.97 1.22 -14.58
C LEU A 246 -10.81 1.84 -15.69
N CYS A 247 -10.35 1.90 -16.94
CA CYS A 247 -11.18 2.31 -18.07
C CYS A 247 -12.39 1.39 -18.22
N ARG A 248 -12.19 0.07 -18.22
CA ARG A 248 -13.28 -0.90 -18.27
C ARG A 248 -14.30 -0.72 -17.15
N GLU A 249 -13.83 -0.38 -15.95
CA GLU A 249 -14.69 -0.29 -14.78
C GLU A 249 -15.43 1.04 -14.61
N PHE A 250 -14.85 2.15 -15.07
CA PHE A 250 -15.36 3.49 -14.76
C PHE A 250 -15.70 4.34 -15.99
N ILE A 251 -15.35 3.88 -17.20
CA ILE A 251 -15.62 4.58 -18.46
C ILE A 251 -16.51 3.73 -19.37
N ASP A 252 -16.17 2.45 -19.55
CA ASP A 252 -16.86 1.58 -20.50
C ASP A 252 -18.16 0.95 -19.96
N ASN A 253 -18.38 1.08 -18.63
CA ASN A 253 -19.53 0.54 -17.90
C ASN A 253 -20.78 1.41 -18.03
#